data_AF-A0A351IZ26-F1
#
_entry.id   AF-A0A351IZ26-F1
#
_cell.length_a   1.000
_cell.length_b   1.000
_cell.length_c   1.000
_cell.angle_alpha   90.00
_cell.angle_beta   90.00
_cell.angle_gamma   90.00
#
_symmetry.space_group_name_H-M   'P 1'
#
loop_
_entity.id
_entity.type
_entity.pdbx_description
1 polymer ?
#
loop_
_entity_poly.entity_id
_entity_poly.type
_entity_poly.pdbx_seq_one_letter_code
_entity_poly.pdbx_strand_id
1 'polypeptide(L)'
;MRNKPLQVFANYMPLIVWITCFYGGCAISLGMIPFLFLIPCMNYAYTNTALQTLLLNLQLLFSTLVGIAINAYLYFTYVCYGDNSERIMWYQLAVGGFIILIMTVITVMIKSLRNHSFTKLKTNVDEKLQNTD
;
A
#
# COMPACT_ATOMS: atom_id res chain seq x y z
N MET A 1 -4.74 -9.89 -18.07
CA MET A 1 -5.35 -10.08 -16.72
C MET A 1 -4.57 -11.06 -15.81
N ARG A 2 -3.28 -11.36 -16.07
CA ARG A 2 -2.62 -12.56 -15.52
C ARG A 2 -2.06 -12.44 -14.09
N ASN A 3 -1.95 -11.23 -13.51
CA ASN A 3 -1.20 -11.02 -12.25
C ASN A 3 -2.05 -10.58 -11.03
N LYS A 4 -3.38 -10.48 -11.18
CA LYS A 4 -4.28 -10.00 -10.10
C LYS A 4 -4.21 -10.78 -8.78
N PRO A 5 -4.23 -12.13 -8.76
CA PRO A 5 -4.23 -12.86 -7.49
C PRO A 5 -2.90 -12.71 -6.72
N LEU A 6 -1.78 -12.62 -7.42
CA LEU A 6 -0.46 -12.41 -6.80
C LEU A 6 -0.36 -11.02 -6.14
N GLN A 7 -0.92 -9.98 -6.78
CA GLN A 7 -0.96 -8.64 -6.19
C GLN A 7 -1.83 -8.59 -4.94
N VAL A 8 -3.01 -9.21 -4.98
CA VAL A 8 -3.89 -9.32 -3.82
C VAL A 8 -3.17 -10.02 -2.68
N PHE A 9 -2.49 -11.13 -2.96
CA PHE A 9 -1.70 -11.85 -1.96
C PHE A 9 -0.56 -11.01 -1.39
N ALA A 10 0.18 -10.28 -2.25
CA ALA A 10 1.23 -9.36 -1.81
C ALA A 10 0.69 -8.24 -0.89
N ASN A 11 -0.53 -7.75 -1.13
CA ASN A 11 -1.16 -6.77 -0.24
C ASN A 11 -1.53 -7.33 1.13
N TYR A 12 -1.68 -8.65 1.29
CA TYR A 12 -1.89 -9.29 2.60
C TYR A 12 -0.62 -9.78 3.28
N MET A 13 0.53 -9.77 2.61
CA MET A 13 1.82 -10.13 3.22
C MET A 13 2.12 -9.34 4.50
N PRO A 14 1.94 -8.02 4.53
CA PRO A 14 1.91 -7.22 5.75
C PRO A 14 1.23 -7.89 6.93
N LEU A 15 -0.07 -8.17 6.79
CA LEU A 15 -0.89 -8.76 7.83
C LEU A 15 -0.26 -10.04 8.38
N ILE A 16 0.20 -10.93 7.50
CA ILE A 16 0.82 -12.20 7.90
C ILE A 16 2.10 -11.95 8.69
N VAL A 17 3.01 -11.10 8.20
CA VAL A 17 4.30 -10.85 8.84
C VAL A 17 4.13 -10.18 10.20
N TRP A 18 3.23 -9.20 10.31
CA TRP A 18 2.92 -8.55 11.59
C TRP A 18 2.38 -9.57 12.61
N ILE A 19 1.54 -10.52 12.18
CA ILE A 19 1.00 -11.56 13.08
C ILE A 19 2.10 -12.57 13.47
N THR A 20 2.81 -13.15 12.51
CA THR A 20 3.73 -14.27 12.78
C THR A 20 4.95 -13.84 13.58
N CYS A 21 5.40 -12.61 13.39
CA CYS A 21 6.62 -12.14 14.01
C CYS A 21 6.37 -11.40 15.33
N PHE A 22 5.13 -11.33 15.85
CA PHE A 22 4.73 -10.37 16.89
C PHE A 22 5.70 -10.16 18.06
N TYR A 23 6.40 -11.21 18.51
CA TYR A 23 7.48 -11.15 19.51
C TYR A 23 8.56 -10.10 19.25
N GLY A 24 8.78 -9.67 18.00
CA GLY A 24 9.76 -8.65 17.63
C GLY A 24 9.38 -7.21 18.00
N GLY A 25 8.17 -6.95 18.48
CA GLY A 25 7.74 -5.62 18.94
C GLY A 25 7.95 -4.51 17.89
N CYS A 26 8.58 -3.40 18.28
CA CYS A 26 8.88 -2.29 17.36
C CYS A 26 9.91 -2.65 16.26
N ALA A 27 10.78 -3.63 16.47
CA ALA A 27 11.82 -3.96 15.50
C ALA A 27 11.25 -4.46 14.17
N ILE A 28 10.07 -5.08 14.21
CA ILE A 28 9.32 -5.48 13.01
C ILE A 28 8.95 -4.31 12.13
N SER A 29 8.53 -3.19 12.71
CA SER A 29 8.15 -2.04 11.89
C SER A 29 9.30 -1.51 11.06
N LEU A 30 10.53 -1.55 11.59
CA LEU A 30 11.73 -1.20 10.82
C LEU A 30 11.98 -2.21 9.70
N GLY A 31 11.87 -3.50 10.00
CA GLY A 31 12.01 -4.58 9.00
C GLY A 31 10.93 -4.56 7.91
N MET A 32 9.75 -3.97 8.20
CA MET A 32 8.65 -3.86 7.25
C MET A 32 8.80 -2.70 6.27
N ILE A 33 9.62 -1.68 6.55
CA ILE A 33 9.80 -0.51 5.69
C ILE A 33 10.05 -0.89 4.21
N PRO A 34 10.97 -1.80 3.86
CA PRO A 34 11.20 -2.18 2.48
C PRO A 34 9.96 -2.76 1.79
N PHE A 35 9.20 -3.60 2.49
CA PHE A 35 7.95 -4.18 1.97
C PHE A 35 6.88 -3.12 1.76
N LEU A 36 6.74 -2.19 2.71
CA LEU A 36 5.77 -1.10 2.64
C LEU A 36 6.04 -0.10 1.51
N PHE A 37 7.30 0.02 1.06
CA PHE A 37 7.64 0.79 -0.15
C PHE A 37 7.45 -0.03 -1.43
N LEU A 38 7.82 -1.31 -1.41
CA LEU A 38 7.86 -2.14 -2.61
C LEU A 38 6.44 -2.53 -3.08
N ILE A 39 5.52 -2.84 -2.17
CA ILE A 39 4.16 -3.27 -2.54
C ILE A 39 3.36 -2.16 -3.23
N PRO A 40 3.33 -0.89 -2.76
CA PRO A 40 2.70 0.21 -3.50
C PRO A 40 3.31 0.43 -4.88
N CYS A 41 4.63 0.29 -5.01
CA CYS A 41 5.32 0.37 -6.30
C CYS A 41 4.90 -0.75 -7.24
N MET A 42 4.75 -1.98 -6.74
CA MET A 42 4.20 -3.10 -7.52
C MET A 42 2.74 -2.83 -7.94
N ASN A 43 1.90 -2.35 -7.01
CA ASN A 43 0.52 -1.97 -7.32
C ASN A 43 0.48 -0.91 -8.42
N TYR A 44 1.37 0.09 -8.38
CA TYR A 44 1.51 1.08 -9.44
C TYR A 44 1.97 0.47 -10.77
N ALA A 45 2.98 -0.40 -10.77
CA ALA A 45 3.57 -0.95 -12.00
C ALA A 45 2.59 -1.84 -12.78
N TYR A 46 1.76 -2.61 -12.07
CA TYR A 46 0.93 -3.66 -12.66
C TYR A 46 -0.54 -3.25 -12.88
N THR A 47 -0.95 -2.04 -12.50
CA THR A 47 -2.27 -1.49 -12.82
C THR A 47 -2.23 -0.54 -14.02
N ASN A 48 -3.37 -0.36 -14.67
CA ASN A 48 -3.49 0.58 -15.79
C ASN A 48 -4.18 1.89 -15.41
N THR A 49 -5.03 1.88 -14.39
CA THR A 49 -5.83 3.05 -13.98
C THR A 49 -5.46 3.51 -12.58
N ALA A 50 -5.58 4.83 -12.35
CA ALA A 50 -5.39 5.42 -11.02
C ALA A 50 -6.34 4.81 -9.98
N LEU A 51 -7.61 4.55 -10.37
CA LEU A 51 -8.60 3.91 -9.52
C LEU A 51 -8.19 2.51 -9.07
N GLN A 52 -7.62 1.69 -9.97
CA GLN A 52 -7.13 0.36 -9.60
C GLN A 52 -5.96 0.43 -8.61
N THR A 53 -5.01 1.34 -8.84
CA THR A 53 -3.89 1.58 -7.91
C THR A 53 -4.40 2.00 -6.53
N LEU A 54 -5.39 2.91 -6.50
CA LEU A 54 -5.99 3.39 -5.26
C LEU A 54 -6.63 2.23 -4.48
N LEU A 55 -7.46 1.41 -5.13
CA LEU A 55 -8.13 0.29 -4.48
C LEU A 55 -7.14 -0.75 -3.90
N LEU A 56 -6.08 -1.09 -4.65
CA LEU A 56 -5.05 -2.01 -4.16
C LEU A 56 -4.26 -1.43 -2.98
N ASN A 57 -3.94 -0.14 -3.03
CA ASN A 57 -3.23 0.51 -1.94
C ASN A 57 -4.12 0.73 -0.70
N LEU A 58 -5.43 0.90 -0.87
CA LEU A 58 -6.39 0.87 0.23
C LEU A 58 -6.48 -0.51 0.87
N GLN A 59 -6.44 -1.57 0.07
CA GLN A 59 -6.37 -2.95 0.57
C GLN A 59 -5.08 -3.20 1.37
N LEU A 60 -3.94 -2.69 0.88
CA LEU A 60 -2.66 -2.72 1.58
C LEU A 60 -2.70 -1.95 2.91
N LEU A 61 -3.30 -0.76 2.90
CA LEU A 61 -3.45 0.05 4.10
C LEU A 61 -4.29 -0.70 5.14
N PHE A 62 -5.42 -1.26 4.72
CA PHE A 62 -6.29 -2.04 5.60
C PHE A 62 -5.58 -3.25 6.19
N SER A 63 -4.92 -4.06 5.36
CA SER A 63 -4.19 -5.24 5.84
C SER A 63 -3.07 -4.87 6.83
N THR A 64 -2.40 -3.75 6.59
CA THR A 64 -1.33 -3.24 7.47
C THR A 64 -1.89 -2.75 8.80
N LEU A 65 -2.96 -1.97 8.79
CA LEU A 65 -3.61 -1.48 10.02
C LEU A 65 -4.14 -2.64 10.87
N VAL A 66 -4.79 -3.62 10.24
CA VAL A 66 -5.26 -4.82 10.93
C VAL A 66 -4.08 -5.64 11.48
N GLY A 67 -3.00 -5.79 10.70
CA GLY A 67 -1.78 -6.46 11.14
C GLY A 67 -1.16 -5.80 12.37
N ILE A 68 -1.03 -4.47 12.37
CA ILE A 68 -0.53 -3.70 13.51
C ILE A 68 -1.43 -3.87 14.73
N ALA A 69 -2.74 -3.78 14.56
CA ALA A 69 -3.68 -3.94 15.67
C ALA A 69 -3.58 -5.34 16.31
N ILE A 70 -3.52 -6.40 15.49
CA ILE A 70 -3.36 -7.77 15.99
C ILE A 70 -1.97 -7.95 16.61
N ASN A 71 -0.91 -7.43 16.00
CA ASN A 71 0.45 -7.49 16.55
C ASN A 71 0.52 -6.84 17.94
N ALA A 72 -0.01 -5.63 18.09
CA ALA A 72 -0.04 -4.92 19.37
C ALA A 72 -0.84 -5.70 20.43
N TYR A 73 -1.99 -6.28 20.06
CA TYR A 73 -2.78 -7.12 20.95
C TYR A 73 -2.04 -8.39 21.39
N LEU A 74 -1.41 -9.11 20.45
CA LEU A 74 -0.63 -10.32 20.75
C LEU A 74 0.61 -9.99 21.59
N TYR A 75 1.32 -8.91 21.25
CA TYR A 75 2.49 -8.47 22.01
C TYR A 75 2.13 -8.09 23.44
N PHE A 76 1.00 -7.41 23.64
CA PHE A 76 0.46 -7.11 24.96
C PHE A 76 0.13 -8.39 25.74
N THR A 77 -0.58 -9.32 25.09
CA THR A 77 -1.10 -10.54 25.73
C THR A 77 0.03 -11.50 26.14
N TYR A 78 1.06 -11.65 25.30
CA TYR A 78 2.03 -12.74 25.44
C TYR A 78 3.47 -12.30 25.74
N VAL A 79 3.81 -11.01 25.61
CA VAL A 79 5.21 -10.54 25.79
C VAL A 79 5.33 -9.50 26.89
N CYS A 80 4.53 -8.42 26.84
CA CYS A 80 4.72 -7.30 27.75
C CYS A 80 3.37 -6.70 28.19
N TYR A 81 3.08 -6.82 29.48
CA TYR A 81 1.90 -6.19 30.11
C TYR A 81 2.23 -4.74 30.50
N GLY A 82 1.44 -3.78 30.02
CA GLY A 82 1.48 -2.36 30.44
C GLY A 82 1.67 -1.33 29.31
N ASP A 83 1.87 -0.07 29.70
CA ASP A 83 1.88 1.15 28.86
C ASP A 83 2.87 1.15 27.68
N ASN A 84 3.85 0.24 27.70
CA ASN A 84 4.81 0.08 26.60
C ASN A 84 4.14 -0.46 25.33
N SER A 85 3.06 -1.23 25.46
CA SER A 85 2.32 -1.81 24.32
C SER A 85 1.61 -0.75 23.47
N GLU A 86 1.01 0.27 24.10
CA GLU A 86 0.35 1.37 23.41
C GLU A 86 1.36 2.19 22.60
N ARG A 87 2.53 2.47 23.17
CA ARG A 87 3.62 3.18 22.49
C ARG A 87 4.14 2.40 21.28
N ILE A 88 4.25 1.07 21.41
CA ILE A 88 4.60 0.20 20.28
C ILE A 88 3.55 0.35 19.19
N MET A 89 2.25 0.21 19.50
CA MET A 89 1.18 0.38 18.52
C MET A 89 1.28 1.72 17.78
N TRP A 90 1.43 2.84 18.50
CA TRP A 90 1.58 4.17 17.89
C TRP A 90 2.81 4.27 16.98
N TYR A 91 3.94 3.71 17.38
CA TYR A 91 5.14 3.68 16.55
C TYR A 91 4.92 2.85 15.28
N GLN A 92 4.31 1.66 15.42
CA GLN A 92 4.02 0.82 14.28
C GLN A 92 3.02 1.47 13.32
N LEU A 93 2.03 2.23 13.83
CA LEU A 93 1.07 3.00 13.05
C LEU A 93 1.75 4.19 12.34
N ALA A 94 2.64 4.89 13.04
CA ALA A 94 3.42 5.99 12.48
C ALA A 94 4.31 5.53 11.33
N VAL A 95 5.00 4.39 11.46
CA VAL A 95 5.85 3.86 10.40
C VAL A 95 5.01 3.19 9.31
N GLY A 96 4.12 2.28 9.69
CA GLY A 96 3.34 1.46 8.76
C GLY A 96 2.30 2.25 7.97
N GLY A 97 1.44 2.96 8.68
CA GLY A 97 0.30 3.68 8.10
C GLY A 97 0.73 4.88 7.25
N PHE A 98 1.64 5.73 7.75
CA PHE A 98 2.04 6.93 7.01
C PHE A 98 2.81 6.61 5.74
N ILE A 99 3.71 5.62 5.76
CA ILE A 99 4.46 5.25 4.55
C ILE A 99 3.49 4.83 3.44
N ILE A 100 2.52 3.98 3.75
CA ILE A 100 1.52 3.54 2.76
C ILE A 100 0.68 4.72 2.29
N LEU A 101 0.23 5.60 3.18
CA LEU A 101 -0.57 6.78 2.80
C LEU A 101 0.19 7.69 1.83
N ILE A 102 1.44 8.05 2.16
CA ILE A 102 2.29 8.89 1.32
C ILE A 102 2.50 8.22 -0.05
N MET A 103 2.88 6.94 -0.06
CA MET A 103 3.08 6.19 -1.29
C MET A 103 1.79 6.05 -2.11
N THR A 104 0.64 5.95 -1.46
CA THR A 104 -0.67 5.92 -2.13
C THR A 104 -0.94 7.22 -2.86
N VAL A 105 -0.75 8.36 -2.18
CA VAL A 105 -0.95 9.67 -2.80
C VAL A 105 -0.01 9.84 -4.00
N ILE A 106 1.29 9.57 -3.82
CA ILE A 106 2.29 9.71 -4.89
C ILE A 106 1.93 8.83 -6.10
N THR A 107 1.69 7.54 -5.88
CA THR A 107 1.41 6.60 -6.98
C THR A 107 0.12 6.91 -7.71
N VAL A 108 -0.93 7.35 -7.02
CA VAL A 108 -2.21 7.74 -7.62
C VAL A 108 -2.07 9.04 -8.40
N MET A 109 -1.38 10.06 -7.86
CA MET A 109 -1.15 11.32 -8.57
C MET A 109 -0.39 11.10 -9.88
N ILE A 110 0.72 10.35 -9.84
CA ILE A 110 1.51 10.04 -11.03
C ILE A 110 0.65 9.30 -12.08
N LYS A 111 -0.13 8.30 -11.66
CA LYS A 111 -0.98 7.53 -12.56
C LYS A 111 -2.11 8.39 -13.16
N SER A 112 -2.68 9.29 -12.38
CA SER A 112 -3.74 10.21 -12.80
C SER A 112 -3.25 11.17 -13.87
N LEU A 113 -2.10 11.82 -13.62
CA LEU A 113 -1.44 12.71 -14.60
C LEU A 113 -1.11 11.98 -15.90
N ARG A 114 -0.58 10.76 -15.81
CA ARG A 114 -0.28 9.93 -16.98
C ARG A 114 -1.53 9.66 -17.81
N ASN A 115 -2.62 9.22 -17.17
CA ASN A 115 -3.86 8.88 -17.87
C ASN A 115 -4.49 10.12 -18.53
N HIS A 116 -4.47 11.28 -17.87
CA HIS A 116 -4.98 12.52 -18.44
C HIS A 116 -4.21 12.95 -19.70
N SER A 117 -2.87 12.86 -19.68
CA SER A 117 -2.03 13.17 -20.85
C SER A 117 -2.29 12.24 -22.04
N PHE A 118 -2.50 10.94 -21.79
CA PHE A 118 -2.85 9.98 -22.85
C PHE A 118 -4.21 10.28 -23.49
N THR A 119 -5.23 10.62 -22.69
CA THR A 119 -6.55 10.98 -23.23
C THR A 119 -6.46 12.21 -24.12
N LYS A 120 -5.73 13.25 -23.70
CA LYS A 120 -5.56 14.49 -24.46
C LYS A 120 -4.80 14.28 -25.78
N LEU A 121 -3.79 13.41 -25.79
CA LEU A 121 -3.08 13.03 -27.01
C LEU A 121 -4.00 12.31 -28.00
N LYS A 122 -4.83 11.39 -27.51
CA LYS A 122 -5.75 10.62 -28.36
C LYS A 122 -6.78 11.54 -29.05
N THR A 123 -7.42 12.44 -28.31
CA THR A 123 -8.38 13.40 -28.88
C THR A 123 -7.77 14.30 -29.95
N ASN A 124 -6.53 14.78 -29.75
CA ASN A 124 -5.86 15.64 -30.73
C ASN A 124 -5.49 14.90 -32.03
N VAL A 125 -5.22 13.58 -31.96
CA VAL A 125 -4.93 12.77 -33.15
C VAL A 125 -6.22 12.48 -33.92
N ASP A 126 -7.30 12.14 -33.22
CA ASP A 126 -8.61 11.86 -33.81
C ASP A 126 -9.17 13.13 -34.52
N GLU A 127 -9.02 14.32 -33.94
CA GLU A 127 -9.40 15.60 -34.57
C GLU A 127 -8.57 15.91 -35.83
N LYS A 128 -7.28 15.55 -35.86
CA LYS A 128 -6.46 15.76 -37.07
C LYS A 128 -6.89 14.84 -38.20
N LEU A 129 -7.18 13.57 -37.90
CA LEU A 129 -7.62 12.60 -38.91
C LEU A 129 -8.95 13.01 -39.56
N GLN A 130 -9.91 13.55 -38.80
CA GLN A 130 -11.20 14.00 -39.34
C GLN A 130 -11.12 15.27 -40.21
N ASN A 131 -10.07 16.09 -40.07
CA ASN A 131 -9.89 17.32 -40.86
C ASN A 131 -8.97 17.12 -42.08
N THR A 132 -8.58 15.87 -42.38
CA THR A 132 -7.72 15.55 -43.54
C THR A 132 -8.49 14.87 -44.69
N ASP A 133 -9.81 14.68 -44.53
CA ASP A 133 -10.75 14.24 -45.57
C ASP A 133 -11.59 15.45 -46.06
#